data_AF-A0A2E6YGA3-F1
#
_entry.id   AF-A0A2E6YGA3-F1
#
_cell.length_a   1.000
_cell.length_b   1.000
_cell.length_c   1.000
_cell.angle_alpha   90.00
_cell.angle_beta   90.00
_cell.angle_gamma   90.00
#
_symmetry.space_group_name_H-M   'P 1'
#
loop_
_entity.id
_entity.type
_entity.pdbx_description
1 polymer ?
#
loop_
_entity_poly.entity_id
_entity_poly.type
_entity_poly.pdbx_seq_one_letter_code
_entity_poly.pdbx_strand_id
1 'polypeptide(L)'
;MLKATLINSDQIGIDIKNSFMSSDQIIFSTIQTVEIGKKYNLFISARHPSGNIIGPVNSSFDVMLPATEIPIKPGWNLISMPILPEDNDLNNVLQNSYVSKIMTTDPNNSQWKNTDVLPCTPEKHLQDIKELSNLSTPQGYWFFTSRPETIVIKHNETISYNSINAHLSNLKEGWNLINVISSEKIGTFVKADEYLQTVTWTEGYGYDKTSKLYYSFKPNTNSSLEVGYGYYIKIIKNNTD
;
A
#
# COMPACT_ATOMS: atom_id res chain seq x y z
N MET A 1 -38.87 20.67 9.52
CA MET A 1 -37.71 21.10 10.34
C MET A 1 -36.70 19.96 10.39
N LEU A 2 -35.49 20.18 9.87
CA LEU A 2 -34.36 19.24 9.92
C LEU A 2 -33.45 19.60 11.09
N LYS A 3 -32.91 18.60 11.80
CA LYS A 3 -31.75 18.70 12.67
C LYS A 3 -30.74 17.65 12.23
N ALA A 4 -29.49 18.04 12.12
CA ALA A 4 -28.43 17.12 11.75
C ALA A 4 -27.14 17.46 12.50
N THR A 5 -26.56 16.48 13.16
CA THR A 5 -25.35 16.63 13.95
C THR A 5 -24.38 15.52 13.61
N LEU A 6 -23.13 15.89 13.38
CA LEU A 6 -22.03 14.96 13.14
C LEU A 6 -21.13 14.95 14.38
N ILE A 7 -20.96 13.80 15.02
CA ILE A 7 -20.18 13.67 16.26
C ILE A 7 -18.96 12.80 15.97
N ASN A 8 -17.76 13.32 16.21
CA ASN A 8 -16.51 12.55 16.08
C ASN A 8 -16.27 11.64 17.31
N SER A 9 -15.26 10.78 17.23
CA SER A 9 -14.90 9.86 18.34
C SER A 9 -14.51 10.57 19.63
N ASP A 10 -14.08 11.84 19.55
CA ASP A 10 -13.70 12.67 20.70
C ASP A 10 -14.91 13.38 21.35
N GLN A 11 -16.13 13.01 20.92
CA GLN A 11 -17.40 13.61 21.37
C GLN A 11 -17.56 15.09 20.99
N ILE A 12 -16.80 15.56 20.00
CA ILE A 12 -16.98 16.89 19.42
C ILE A 12 -18.12 16.82 18.40
N GLY A 13 -19.23 17.49 18.70
CA GLY A 13 -20.40 17.58 17.84
C GLY A 13 -20.38 18.83 16.96
N ILE A 14 -20.59 18.64 15.66
CA ILE A 14 -20.73 19.71 14.67
C ILE A 14 -22.19 19.73 14.20
N ASP A 15 -22.86 20.87 14.34
CA ASP A 15 -24.18 21.06 13.70
C ASP A 15 -23.98 21.25 12.19
N ILE A 16 -24.48 20.29 11.42
CA ILE A 16 -24.34 20.25 9.96
C ILE A 16 -25.67 20.54 9.27
N LYS A 17 -26.72 20.94 9.99
CA LYS A 17 -28.05 21.21 9.41
C LYS A 17 -28.00 22.15 8.21
N ASN A 18 -27.25 23.25 8.32
CA ASN A 18 -27.21 24.30 7.29
C ASN A 18 -26.33 23.93 6.08
N SER A 19 -25.63 22.78 6.12
CA SER A 19 -24.79 22.30 5.03
C SER A 19 -25.52 21.38 4.04
N PHE A 20 -26.74 20.96 4.38
CA PHE A 20 -27.53 20.11 3.51
C PHE A 20 -28.16 20.90 2.36
N MET A 21 -28.06 20.34 1.16
CA MET A 21 -28.76 20.76 -0.04
C MET A 21 -29.79 19.70 -0.43
N SER A 22 -30.94 20.14 -0.92
CA SER A 22 -32.00 19.24 -1.41
C SER A 22 -32.89 20.00 -2.41
N SER A 23 -33.25 19.34 -3.51
CA SER A 23 -34.19 19.87 -4.51
C SER A 23 -35.64 19.43 -4.28
N ASP A 24 -35.84 18.30 -3.61
CA ASP A 24 -37.14 17.63 -3.44
C ASP A 24 -37.60 17.52 -1.99
N GLN A 25 -36.77 17.92 -1.03
CA GLN A 25 -36.97 17.78 0.42
C GLN A 25 -37.14 16.32 0.88
N ILE A 26 -36.70 15.37 0.06
CA ILE A 26 -36.70 13.93 0.33
C ILE A 26 -35.25 13.45 0.40
N ILE A 27 -34.43 13.80 -0.59
CA ILE A 27 -33.01 13.47 -0.66
C ILE A 27 -32.20 14.70 -0.24
N PHE A 28 -31.37 14.54 0.77
CA PHE A 28 -30.49 15.59 1.28
C PHE A 28 -29.03 15.16 1.08
N SER A 29 -28.19 16.09 0.62
CA SER A 29 -26.76 15.86 0.40
C SER A 29 -25.93 16.95 1.08
N THR A 30 -24.76 16.61 1.60
CA THR A 30 -23.84 17.55 2.26
C THR A 30 -22.40 17.21 1.91
N ILE A 31 -21.51 18.20 2.00
CA ILE A 31 -20.05 18.01 1.97
C ILE A 31 -19.52 18.40 3.36
N GLN A 32 -18.70 17.55 3.95
CA GLN A 32 -18.10 17.77 5.28
C GLN A 32 -16.61 17.46 5.24
N THR A 33 -15.81 18.29 5.90
CA THR A 33 -14.40 17.97 6.18
C THR A 33 -14.35 17.07 7.40
N VAL A 34 -13.62 15.96 7.27
CA VAL A 34 -13.47 14.97 8.33
C VAL A 34 -12.00 14.61 8.54
N GLU A 35 -11.66 14.21 9.75
CA GLU A 35 -10.32 13.81 10.12
C GLU A 35 -10.09 12.32 9.86
N ILE A 36 -8.97 11.99 9.22
CA ILE A 36 -8.54 10.61 8.98
C ILE A 36 -8.30 9.90 10.31
N GLY A 37 -8.70 8.62 10.39
CA GLY A 37 -8.56 7.78 11.57
C GLY A 37 -9.65 7.99 12.63
N LYS A 38 -10.61 8.89 12.39
CA LYS A 38 -11.73 9.13 13.31
C LYS A 38 -12.98 8.37 12.86
N LYS A 39 -13.73 7.89 13.84
CA LYS A 39 -15.11 7.43 13.64
C LYS A 39 -16.06 8.60 13.81
N TYR A 40 -17.04 8.70 12.93
CA TYR A 40 -18.10 9.69 13.01
C TYR A 40 -19.47 9.04 13.12
N ASN A 41 -20.32 9.63 13.96
CA ASN A 41 -21.74 9.28 14.07
C ASN A 41 -22.58 10.45 13.54
N LEU A 42 -23.34 10.19 12.50
CA LEU A 42 -24.30 11.11 11.92
C LEU A 42 -25.66 10.89 12.58
N PHE A 43 -26.20 11.93 13.20
CA PHE A 43 -27.53 11.95 13.78
C PHE A 43 -28.44 12.86 12.97
N ILE A 44 -29.56 12.33 12.48
CA ILE A 44 -30.54 13.10 11.71
C ILE A 44 -31.92 12.93 12.32
N SER A 45 -32.63 14.04 12.50
CA SER A 45 -34.07 14.03 12.75
C SER A 45 -34.78 15.05 11.87
N ALA A 46 -35.95 14.68 11.37
CA ALA A 46 -36.75 15.53 10.48
C ALA A 46 -38.20 15.56 10.96
N ARG A 47 -38.82 16.73 10.85
CA ARG A 47 -40.25 16.94 11.10
C ARG A 47 -40.91 17.48 9.85
N HIS A 48 -41.92 16.78 9.35
CA HIS A 48 -42.79 17.25 8.27
C HIS A 48 -43.73 18.36 8.77
N PRO A 49 -44.14 19.33 7.94
CA PRO A 49 -45.09 20.39 8.34
C PRO A 49 -46.42 19.86 8.89
N SER A 50 -46.86 18.67 8.47
CA SER A 50 -48.07 18.01 9.01
C SER A 50 -47.91 17.50 10.46
N GLY A 51 -46.73 17.64 11.07
CA GLY A 51 -46.45 17.23 12.44
C GLY A 51 -45.71 15.90 12.57
N ASN A 52 -45.67 15.08 11.51
CA ASN A 52 -44.96 13.78 11.49
C ASN A 52 -43.46 13.97 11.72
N ILE A 53 -42.84 13.06 12.48
CA ILE A 53 -41.41 13.11 12.83
C ILE A 53 -40.74 11.81 12.40
N ILE A 54 -39.53 11.91 11.88
CA ILE A 54 -38.60 10.81 11.67
C ILE A 54 -37.33 11.07 12.49
N GLY A 55 -36.83 10.03 13.16
CA GLY A 55 -35.55 10.03 13.88
C GLY A 55 -35.63 10.19 15.41
N PRO A 56 -34.47 10.30 16.09
CA PRO A 56 -33.14 10.37 15.48
C PRO A 56 -32.75 9.05 14.82
N VAL A 57 -32.35 9.12 13.55
CA VAL A 57 -31.66 8.03 12.87
C VAL A 57 -30.18 8.27 13.10
N ASN A 58 -29.45 7.22 13.46
CA ASN A 58 -28.01 7.25 13.56
C ASN A 58 -27.39 6.42 12.42
N SER A 59 -26.23 6.87 11.95
CA SER A 59 -25.37 6.10 11.06
C SER A 59 -23.94 6.39 11.43
N SER A 60 -23.11 5.36 11.52
CA SER A 60 -21.69 5.51 11.81
C SER A 60 -20.85 5.18 10.60
N PHE A 61 -19.75 5.91 10.42
CA PHE A 61 -18.74 5.59 9.43
C PHE A 61 -17.34 5.89 9.98
N ASP A 62 -16.36 5.12 9.51
CA ASP A 62 -14.95 5.31 9.83
C ASP A 62 -14.28 6.04 8.67
N VAL A 63 -13.46 7.04 8.98
CA VAL A 63 -12.71 7.80 7.98
C VAL A 63 -11.34 7.18 7.86
N MET A 64 -11.10 6.50 6.74
CA MET A 64 -9.85 5.81 6.45
C MET A 64 -9.07 6.53 5.36
N LEU A 65 -7.77 6.24 5.26
CA LEU A 65 -6.98 6.64 4.10
C LEU A 65 -7.53 5.94 2.83
N PRO A 66 -7.41 6.59 1.66
CA PRO A 66 -7.73 5.91 0.41
C PRO A 66 -6.84 4.68 0.26
N ALA A 67 -7.43 3.57 -0.18
CA ALA A 67 -6.67 2.35 -0.45
C ALA A 67 -5.66 2.58 -1.58
N THR A 68 -4.54 1.88 -1.51
CA THR A 68 -3.53 1.85 -2.57
C THR A 68 -3.89 0.75 -3.57
N GLU A 69 -3.96 1.11 -4.85
CA GLU A 69 -4.31 0.18 -5.93
C GLU A 69 -3.11 -0.12 -6.82
N ILE A 70 -2.78 -1.40 -6.98
CA ILE A 70 -1.64 -1.84 -7.80
C ILE A 70 -2.14 -2.73 -8.94
N PRO A 71 -2.06 -2.28 -10.21
CA PRO A 71 -2.48 -3.08 -11.35
C PRO A 71 -1.43 -4.14 -11.72
N ILE A 72 -1.87 -5.39 -11.81
CA ILE A 72 -1.02 -6.55 -12.11
C ILE A 72 -1.48 -7.24 -13.39
N LYS A 73 -0.52 -7.81 -14.13
CA LYS A 73 -0.76 -8.49 -15.41
C LYS A 73 -0.76 -10.02 -15.23
N PRO A 74 -1.35 -10.79 -16.15
CA PRO A 74 -1.20 -12.24 -16.16
C PRO A 74 0.28 -12.65 -16.14
N GLY A 75 0.61 -13.65 -15.31
CA GLY A 75 1.97 -14.10 -15.06
C GLY A 75 2.55 -13.56 -13.76
N TRP A 76 3.88 -13.56 -13.68
CA TRP A 76 4.63 -13.05 -12.53
C TRP A 76 4.77 -11.54 -12.58
N ASN A 77 4.46 -10.89 -11.47
CA ASN A 77 4.60 -9.45 -11.27
C ASN A 77 5.50 -9.24 -10.06
N LEU A 78 6.53 -8.41 -10.21
CA LEU A 78 7.38 -7.99 -9.10
C LEU A 78 6.83 -6.69 -8.53
N ILE A 79 6.13 -6.81 -7.41
CA ILE A 79 5.33 -5.75 -6.79
C ILE A 79 6.03 -5.25 -5.53
N SER A 80 5.97 -3.93 -5.36
CA SER A 80 6.25 -3.27 -4.09
C SER A 80 4.94 -2.94 -3.41
N MET A 81 4.83 -3.26 -2.14
CA MET A 81 3.82 -2.66 -1.28
C MET A 81 4.43 -1.39 -0.70
N PRO A 82 4.01 -0.19 -1.15
CA PRO A 82 4.64 1.04 -0.68
C PRO A 82 4.38 1.28 0.82
N ILE A 83 3.35 0.64 1.37
CA ILE A 83 3.05 0.66 2.80
C ILE A 83 2.57 -0.72 3.23
N LEU A 84 2.81 -1.06 4.50
CA LEU A 84 2.26 -2.29 5.07
C LEU A 84 0.73 -2.18 5.09
N PRO A 85 0.00 -3.21 4.67
CA PRO A 85 -1.45 -3.23 4.83
C PRO A 85 -1.85 -3.18 6.31
N GLU A 86 -3.05 -2.66 6.60
CA GLU A 86 -3.65 -2.68 7.94
C GLU A 86 -3.78 -4.11 8.48
N ASP A 87 -4.15 -5.05 7.60
CA ASP A 87 -4.19 -6.47 7.87
C ASP A 87 -3.09 -7.16 7.07
N ASN A 88 -2.13 -7.79 7.74
CA ASN A 88 -1.00 -8.42 7.08
C ASN A 88 -1.20 -9.91 6.78
N ASP A 89 -2.37 -10.48 7.11
CA ASP A 89 -2.75 -11.82 6.68
C ASP A 89 -3.04 -11.83 5.18
N LEU A 90 -2.32 -12.67 4.45
CA LEU A 90 -2.43 -12.73 2.99
C LEU A 90 -3.83 -13.13 2.52
N ASN A 91 -4.57 -13.93 3.29
CA ASN A 91 -5.94 -14.31 2.96
C ASN A 91 -6.89 -13.11 3.01
N ASN A 92 -6.62 -12.15 3.91
CA ASN A 92 -7.43 -10.95 4.05
C ASN A 92 -7.04 -9.88 3.02
N VAL A 93 -5.73 -9.69 2.78
CA VAL A 93 -5.24 -8.75 1.74
C VAL A 93 -5.69 -9.15 0.34
N LEU A 94 -5.74 -10.46 0.08
CA LEU A 94 -6.08 -11.01 -1.23
C LEU A 94 -7.48 -11.60 -1.28
N GLN A 95 -8.34 -11.18 -0.36
CA GLN A 95 -9.72 -11.62 -0.36
C GLN A 95 -10.36 -11.23 -1.71
N ASN A 96 -10.80 -12.23 -2.48
CA ASN A 96 -11.34 -12.09 -3.84
C ASN A 96 -10.33 -11.77 -4.96
N SER A 97 -9.03 -11.95 -4.72
CA SER A 97 -8.00 -11.86 -5.75
C SER A 97 -7.86 -13.19 -6.52
N TYR A 98 -7.31 -13.11 -7.74
CA TYR A 98 -6.92 -14.26 -8.56
C TYR A 98 -5.42 -14.58 -8.50
N VAL A 99 -4.72 -13.96 -7.55
CA VAL A 99 -3.36 -14.31 -7.18
C VAL A 99 -3.35 -15.72 -6.61
N SER A 100 -2.56 -16.59 -7.24
CA SER A 100 -2.47 -17.99 -6.83
C SER A 100 -1.12 -18.36 -6.21
N LYS A 101 -0.11 -17.50 -6.35
CA LYS A 101 1.22 -17.71 -5.76
C LYS A 101 1.84 -16.38 -5.36
N ILE A 102 2.54 -16.40 -4.24
CA ILE A 102 3.29 -15.25 -3.73
C ILE A 102 4.64 -15.74 -3.24
N MET A 103 5.69 -15.02 -3.58
CA MET A 103 7.02 -15.29 -3.03
C MET A 103 7.73 -13.99 -2.66
N THR A 104 8.69 -14.11 -1.75
CA THR A 104 9.56 -13.04 -1.31
C THR A 104 10.90 -13.63 -0.92
N THR A 105 11.90 -12.77 -0.81
CA THR A 105 13.18 -13.14 -0.23
C THR A 105 13.10 -13.12 1.30
N ASP A 106 13.46 -14.21 2.00
CA ASP A 106 14.08 -14.17 3.34
C ASP A 106 15.51 -13.54 3.36
N PRO A 107 15.67 -12.27 3.80
CA PRO A 107 16.98 -11.60 3.83
C PRO A 107 18.00 -12.25 4.81
N ASN A 108 17.56 -13.16 5.68
CA ASN A 108 18.45 -13.88 6.60
C ASN A 108 19.01 -15.17 6.00
N ASN A 109 18.53 -15.60 4.83
CA ASN A 109 19.04 -16.79 4.17
C ASN A 109 20.51 -16.58 3.77
N SER A 110 21.41 -17.34 4.40
CA SER A 110 22.85 -17.24 4.20
C SER A 110 23.30 -17.56 2.78
N GLN A 111 22.52 -18.35 2.01
CA GLN A 111 22.84 -18.65 0.61
C GLN A 111 22.75 -17.41 -0.29
N TRP A 112 22.00 -16.39 0.11
CA TRP A 112 21.76 -15.22 -0.74
C TRP A 112 22.72 -14.07 -0.49
N LYS A 113 23.45 -14.11 0.63
CA LYS A 113 24.49 -13.12 0.96
C LYS A 113 25.69 -13.20 0.02
N ASN A 114 26.06 -14.42 -0.40
CA ASN A 114 27.32 -14.69 -1.10
C ASN A 114 27.15 -15.17 -2.55
N THR A 115 25.99 -14.91 -3.17
CA THR A 115 25.74 -15.35 -4.55
C THR A 115 25.83 -14.19 -5.54
N ASP A 116 26.39 -14.46 -6.71
CA ASP A 116 26.39 -13.53 -7.84
C ASP A 116 25.07 -13.57 -8.64
N VAL A 117 24.16 -14.49 -8.31
CA VAL A 117 22.90 -14.68 -9.05
C VAL A 117 21.72 -14.22 -8.20
N LEU A 118 20.75 -13.52 -8.81
CA LEU A 118 19.53 -13.07 -8.13
C LEU A 118 18.84 -14.19 -7.33
N PRO A 119 18.51 -13.97 -6.05
CA PRO A 119 17.77 -14.94 -5.25
C PRO A 119 16.27 -14.91 -5.57
N CYS A 120 15.55 -15.99 -5.24
CA CYS A 120 14.09 -16.06 -5.25
C CYS A 120 13.42 -15.50 -6.52
N THR A 121 13.86 -15.95 -7.71
CA THR A 121 13.22 -15.60 -8.97
C THR A 121 12.10 -16.59 -9.33
N PRO A 122 11.11 -16.19 -10.15
CA PRO A 122 10.08 -17.09 -10.63
C PRO A 122 10.60 -18.40 -11.25
N GLU A 123 11.73 -18.35 -11.95
CA GLU A 123 12.36 -19.52 -12.57
C GLU A 123 12.95 -20.47 -11.51
N LYS A 124 13.51 -19.92 -10.44
CA LYS A 124 14.09 -20.70 -9.31
C LYS A 124 13.02 -21.24 -8.37
N HIS A 125 11.90 -20.54 -8.20
CA HIS A 125 10.78 -20.94 -7.34
C HIS A 125 10.09 -22.24 -7.78
N LEU A 126 10.27 -22.71 -9.02
CA LEU A 126 9.77 -24.03 -9.41
C LEU A 126 10.36 -25.19 -8.56
N GLN A 127 11.34 -24.92 -7.70
CA GLN A 127 12.05 -25.93 -6.91
C GLN A 127 11.86 -25.81 -5.38
N ASP A 128 11.46 -24.65 -4.83
CA ASP A 128 11.30 -24.43 -3.38
C ASP A 128 9.95 -23.75 -3.11
N ILE A 129 9.03 -24.46 -2.44
CA ILE A 129 7.70 -23.96 -2.08
C ILE A 129 7.71 -23.65 -0.59
N LYS A 130 7.90 -22.38 -0.23
CA LYS A 130 7.51 -21.89 1.09
C LYS A 130 6.43 -20.84 0.88
N GLU A 131 5.18 -21.25 1.06
CA GLU A 131 4.04 -20.34 0.99
C GLU A 131 4.15 -19.34 2.15
N LEU A 132 4.06 -18.05 1.83
CA LEU A 132 3.95 -17.00 2.83
C LEU A 132 2.53 -17.05 3.40
N SER A 133 2.42 -17.07 4.73
CA SER A 133 1.13 -16.91 5.41
C SER A 133 0.79 -15.43 5.63
N ASN A 134 1.81 -14.60 5.85
CA ASN A 134 1.67 -13.18 6.17
C ASN A 134 2.64 -12.34 5.33
N LEU A 135 2.24 -11.11 5.05
CA LEU A 135 3.14 -10.07 4.59
C LEU A 135 3.95 -9.57 5.78
N SER A 136 5.27 -9.61 5.68
CA SER A 136 6.16 -9.19 6.75
C SER A 136 7.14 -8.16 6.24
N THR A 137 7.19 -7.02 6.94
CA THR A 137 8.08 -5.89 6.67
C THR A 137 7.97 -5.34 5.24
N PRO A 138 8.47 -4.12 5.00
CA PRO A 138 8.54 -3.61 3.65
C PRO A 138 9.63 -4.39 2.92
N GLN A 139 9.21 -5.25 1.99
CA GLN A 139 10.07 -6.04 1.10
C GLN A 139 9.34 -6.19 -0.23
N GLY A 140 10.06 -6.45 -1.31
CA GLY A 140 9.44 -6.70 -2.60
C GLY A 140 8.81 -8.09 -2.63
N TYR A 141 7.74 -8.26 -3.38
CA TYR A 141 7.03 -9.53 -3.49
C TYR A 141 6.76 -9.86 -4.94
N TRP A 142 6.81 -11.13 -5.26
CA TRP A 142 6.36 -11.67 -6.53
C TRP A 142 4.94 -12.18 -6.38
N PHE A 143 4.08 -11.75 -7.29
CA PHE A 143 2.68 -12.16 -7.36
C PHE A 143 2.43 -12.84 -8.70
N PHE A 144 1.92 -14.06 -8.66
CA PHE A 144 1.44 -14.74 -9.85
C PHE A 144 -0.08 -14.67 -9.94
N THR A 145 -0.58 -14.20 -11.07
CA THR A 145 -2.00 -14.24 -11.40
C THR A 145 -2.24 -14.81 -12.79
N SER A 146 -3.40 -15.42 -12.98
CA SER A 146 -3.81 -15.97 -14.27
C SER A 146 -4.49 -14.95 -15.20
N ARG A 147 -4.89 -13.79 -14.67
CA ARG A 147 -5.63 -12.75 -15.40
C ARG A 147 -5.23 -11.35 -14.95
N PRO A 148 -5.54 -10.28 -15.70
CA PRO A 148 -5.36 -8.92 -15.20
C PRO A 148 -6.24 -8.68 -13.97
N GLU A 149 -5.68 -8.05 -12.95
CA GLU A 149 -6.42 -7.65 -11.75
C GLU A 149 -5.71 -6.46 -11.07
N THR A 150 -6.40 -5.86 -10.10
CA THR A 150 -5.86 -4.79 -9.26
C THR A 150 -5.82 -5.29 -7.82
N ILE A 151 -4.65 -5.26 -7.21
CA ILE A 151 -4.49 -5.54 -5.78
C ILE A 151 -4.84 -4.27 -5.02
N VAL A 152 -5.77 -4.39 -4.06
CA VAL A 152 -6.25 -3.28 -3.25
C VAL A 152 -5.69 -3.41 -1.84
N ILE A 153 -4.84 -2.46 -1.46
CA ILE A 153 -4.16 -2.46 -0.17
C ILE A 153 -4.79 -1.37 0.71
N LYS A 154 -5.49 -1.81 1.77
CA LYS A 154 -5.97 -0.91 2.82
C LYS A 154 -4.85 -0.68 3.82
N HIS A 155 -4.69 0.56 4.26
CA HIS A 155 -3.70 0.95 5.25
C HIS A 155 -4.21 2.10 6.10
N ASN A 156 -3.66 2.23 7.30
CA ASN A 156 -4.01 3.25 8.29
C ASN A 156 -2.91 4.32 8.48
N GLU A 157 -1.73 4.08 7.91
CA GLU A 157 -0.57 4.95 8.04
C GLU A 157 -0.31 5.76 6.77
N THR A 158 0.35 6.90 6.92
CA THR A 158 0.93 7.66 5.80
C THR A 158 2.43 7.43 5.75
N ILE A 159 2.98 7.28 4.55
CA ILE A 159 4.42 7.14 4.35
C ILE A 159 5.13 8.44 4.77
N SER A 160 6.19 8.29 5.57
CA SER A 160 7.06 9.38 6.01
C SER A 160 8.52 9.11 5.65
N TYR A 161 9.34 10.16 5.61
CA TYR A 161 10.79 10.02 5.42
C TYR A 161 11.44 9.08 6.46
N ASN A 162 10.98 9.14 7.71
CA ASN A 162 11.46 8.25 8.77
C ASN A 162 11.11 6.78 8.50
N SER A 163 9.92 6.50 7.94
CA SER A 163 9.54 5.14 7.56
C SER A 163 10.40 4.58 6.42
N ILE A 164 10.76 5.43 5.45
CA ILE A 164 11.68 5.05 4.35
C ILE A 164 13.06 4.74 4.91
N ASN A 165 13.62 5.61 5.76
CA ASN A 165 14.93 5.38 6.36
C ASN A 165 14.97 4.14 7.26
N ALA A 166 13.93 3.92 8.06
CA ALA A 166 13.82 2.71 8.88
C ALA A 166 13.70 1.44 8.02
N HIS A 167 13.05 1.51 6.87
CA HIS A 167 13.03 0.41 5.92
C HIS A 167 14.44 0.13 5.35
N LEU A 168 15.12 1.17 4.86
CA LEU A 168 16.43 1.02 4.22
C LEU A 168 17.52 0.57 5.20
N SER A 169 17.46 0.97 6.48
CA SER A 169 18.41 0.55 7.51
C SER A 169 18.30 -0.95 7.86
N ASN A 170 17.16 -1.58 7.54
CA ASN A 170 16.94 -3.01 7.78
C ASN A 170 17.51 -3.91 6.67
N LEU A 171 17.91 -3.35 5.52
CA LEU A 171 18.53 -4.10 4.44
C LEU A 171 19.81 -4.80 4.93
N LYS A 172 20.22 -5.90 4.30
CA LYS A 172 21.41 -6.66 4.70
C LYS A 172 22.46 -6.63 3.60
N GLU A 173 23.71 -6.88 3.92
CA GLU A 173 24.74 -7.10 2.90
C GLU A 173 24.35 -8.25 1.97
N GLY A 174 24.57 -8.07 0.67
CA GLY A 174 24.14 -8.99 -0.40
C GLY A 174 22.86 -8.54 -1.10
N TRP A 175 22.17 -9.48 -1.74
CA TRP A 175 20.93 -9.21 -2.47
C TRP A 175 19.73 -9.05 -1.54
N ASN A 176 19.01 -7.93 -1.68
CA ASN A 176 17.75 -7.67 -1.01
C ASN A 176 16.67 -7.49 -2.06
N LEU A 177 15.53 -8.18 -1.91
CA LEU A 177 14.34 -7.83 -2.67
C LEU A 177 13.57 -6.75 -1.90
N ILE A 178 13.66 -5.52 -2.40
CA ILE A 178 13.11 -4.35 -1.73
C ILE A 178 11.79 -3.92 -2.36
N ASN A 179 11.02 -3.20 -1.55
CA ASN A 179 9.89 -2.41 -2.00
C ASN A 179 10.32 -0.94 -2.11
N VAL A 180 9.69 -0.22 -3.04
CA VAL A 180 9.80 1.24 -3.14
C VAL A 180 8.68 1.85 -2.33
N ILE A 181 9.04 2.39 -1.16
CA ILE A 181 8.15 3.13 -0.25
C ILE A 181 8.18 4.59 -0.65
N SER A 182 7.06 5.16 -1.08
CA SER A 182 6.98 6.58 -1.44
C SER A 182 5.59 7.13 -1.17
N SER A 183 5.51 8.39 -0.75
CA SER A 183 4.25 9.14 -0.68
C SER A 183 3.68 9.49 -2.06
N GLU A 184 4.46 9.27 -3.12
CA GLU A 184 4.03 9.47 -4.50
C GLU A 184 3.02 8.40 -4.94
N LYS A 185 2.23 8.72 -5.98
CA LYS A 185 1.22 7.80 -6.53
C LYS A 185 1.86 6.55 -7.15
N ILE A 186 1.20 5.40 -7.08
CA ILE A 186 1.58 4.19 -7.83
C ILE A 186 1.79 4.50 -9.32
N GLY A 187 2.87 3.96 -9.89
CA GLY A 187 3.28 4.15 -11.28
C GLY A 187 4.07 5.43 -11.56
N THR A 188 4.31 6.28 -10.54
CA THR A 188 5.31 7.36 -10.65
C THR A 188 6.71 6.81 -10.36
N PHE A 189 7.71 7.67 -10.52
CA PHE A 189 9.12 7.29 -10.45
C PHE A 189 9.88 8.13 -9.42
N VAL A 190 10.73 7.46 -8.63
CA VAL A 190 11.73 8.09 -7.76
C VAL A 190 13.13 7.78 -8.30
N LYS A 191 14.10 8.70 -8.16
CA LYS A 191 15.47 8.39 -8.59
C LYS A 191 16.08 7.33 -7.67
N ALA A 192 16.73 6.33 -8.25
CA ALA A 192 17.31 5.23 -7.50
C ALA A 192 18.38 5.71 -6.50
N ASP A 193 19.26 6.63 -6.92
CA ASP A 193 20.33 7.16 -6.06
C ASP A 193 19.78 8.03 -4.92
N GLU A 194 18.69 8.77 -5.14
CA GLU A 194 18.03 9.56 -4.09
C GLU A 194 17.29 8.66 -3.09
N TYR A 195 16.60 7.63 -3.59
CA TYR A 195 15.89 6.67 -2.75
C TYR A 195 16.85 5.85 -1.88
N LEU A 196 17.95 5.36 -2.45
CA LEU A 196 18.92 4.48 -1.78
C LEU A 196 20.06 5.25 -1.09
N GLN A 197 19.93 6.57 -0.88
CA GLN A 197 21.02 7.42 -0.40
C GLN A 197 21.62 7.03 0.95
N THR A 198 20.87 6.30 1.79
CA THR A 198 21.31 5.87 3.14
C THR A 198 22.05 4.53 3.14
N VAL A 199 22.14 3.85 1.99
CA VAL A 199 22.79 2.55 1.85
C VAL A 199 23.83 2.58 0.73
N THR A 200 24.88 1.77 0.86
CA THR A 200 25.87 1.59 -0.20
C THR A 200 25.48 0.39 -1.04
N TRP A 201 25.11 0.61 -2.30
CA TRP A 201 24.70 -0.42 -3.24
C TRP A 201 25.54 -0.41 -4.52
N THR A 202 25.54 -1.50 -5.27
CA THR A 202 26.36 -1.64 -6.50
C THR A 202 25.61 -2.02 -7.75
N GLU A 203 24.49 -2.72 -7.59
CA GLU A 203 23.72 -3.23 -8.70
C GLU A 203 22.26 -3.35 -8.30
N GLY A 204 21.38 -3.00 -9.23
CA GLY A 204 19.95 -3.12 -9.10
C GLY A 204 19.38 -3.93 -10.26
N TYR A 205 18.35 -4.72 -10.00
CA TYR A 205 17.56 -5.39 -11.03
C TYR A 205 16.07 -5.12 -10.83
N GLY A 206 15.41 -4.80 -11.93
CA GLY A 206 13.95 -4.80 -12.03
C GLY A 206 13.47 -5.91 -12.96
N TYR A 207 12.17 -6.14 -12.97
CA TYR A 207 11.54 -7.12 -13.86
C TYR A 207 10.41 -6.47 -14.66
N ASP A 208 10.53 -6.50 -15.98
CA ASP A 208 9.50 -5.98 -16.87
C ASP A 208 8.41 -7.05 -17.07
N LYS A 209 7.22 -6.81 -16.52
CA LYS A 209 6.06 -7.69 -16.64
C LYS A 209 5.54 -7.86 -18.07
N THR A 210 5.89 -6.96 -18.98
CA THR A 210 5.49 -7.01 -20.40
C THR A 210 6.45 -7.87 -21.20
N SER A 211 7.75 -7.59 -21.14
CA SER A 211 8.77 -8.37 -21.86
C SER A 211 9.13 -9.68 -21.16
N LYS A 212 8.78 -9.82 -19.87
CA LYS A 212 9.12 -10.94 -18.99
C LYS A 212 10.63 -11.13 -18.84
N LEU A 213 11.36 -10.01 -18.85
CA LEU A 213 12.81 -10.00 -18.74
C LEU A 213 13.27 -9.14 -17.57
N TYR A 214 14.39 -9.54 -16.99
CA TYR A 214 15.13 -8.72 -16.06
C TYR A 214 15.90 -7.63 -16.79
N TYR A 215 16.00 -6.47 -16.16
CA TYR A 215 16.88 -5.40 -16.57
C TYR A 215 17.73 -4.97 -15.37
N SER A 216 18.98 -4.60 -15.64
CA SER A 216 19.91 -4.13 -14.61
C SER A 216 20.12 -2.62 -14.68
N PHE A 217 20.47 -2.05 -13.54
CA PHE A 217 20.85 -0.66 -13.40
C PHE A 217 21.93 -0.52 -12.32
N LYS A 218 22.64 0.61 -12.36
CA LYS A 218 23.79 0.87 -11.48
C LYS A 218 23.67 2.22 -10.80
N PRO A 219 24.39 2.44 -9.67
CA PRO A 219 24.47 3.75 -9.06
C PRO A 219 24.99 4.80 -10.04
N ASN A 220 24.53 6.05 -9.90
CA ASN A 220 24.94 7.21 -10.70
C ASN A 220 24.62 7.11 -12.20
N THR A 221 23.58 6.36 -12.57
CA THR A 221 23.16 6.19 -13.98
C THR A 221 21.83 6.88 -14.34
N ASN A 222 21.35 7.80 -13.50
CA ASN A 222 20.01 8.42 -13.64
C ASN A 222 18.87 7.40 -13.73
N SER A 223 19.05 6.23 -13.11
CA SER A 223 18.03 5.19 -13.06
C SER A 223 16.90 5.57 -12.10
N SER A 224 15.70 5.10 -12.40
CA SER A 224 14.51 5.38 -11.60
C SER A 224 13.82 4.10 -11.15
N LEU A 225 13.21 4.16 -9.98
CA LEU A 225 12.40 3.09 -9.39
C LEU A 225 10.93 3.50 -9.46
N GLU A 226 10.09 2.62 -9.99
CA GLU A 226 8.65 2.83 -10.09
C GLU A 226 7.97 2.50 -8.75
N VAL A 227 7.13 3.41 -8.27
CA VAL A 227 6.36 3.20 -7.04
C VAL A 227 5.31 2.12 -7.30
N GLY A 228 5.31 1.08 -6.46
CA GLY A 228 4.49 -0.12 -6.67
C GLY A 228 5.22 -1.27 -7.37
N TYR A 229 6.47 -1.07 -7.81
CA TYR A 229 7.34 -2.14 -8.32
C TYR A 229 8.39 -2.59 -7.31
N GLY A 230 8.66 -3.89 -7.26
CA GLY A 230 9.74 -4.46 -6.46
C GLY A 230 11.07 -4.46 -7.24
N TYR A 231 12.19 -4.42 -6.51
CA TYR A 231 13.53 -4.38 -7.09
C TYR A 231 14.50 -5.22 -6.27
N TYR A 232 15.45 -5.88 -6.94
CA TYR A 232 16.59 -6.48 -6.26
C TYR A 232 17.71 -5.45 -6.18
N ILE A 233 18.23 -5.18 -4.98
CA ILE A 233 19.36 -4.29 -4.77
C ILE A 233 20.49 -5.04 -4.06
N LYS A 234 21.70 -4.99 -4.62
CA LYS A 234 22.92 -5.56 -4.01
C LYS A 234 23.59 -4.53 -3.12
N ILE A 235 23.48 -4.73 -1.81
CA ILE A 235 24.06 -3.87 -0.76
C ILE A 235 25.46 -4.39 -0.41
N ILE A 236 26.45 -3.48 -0.32
CA ILE A 236 27.82 -3.79 0.14
C ILE A 236 28.00 -3.40 1.60
N LYS A 237 27.38 -2.30 2.04
CA LYS A 237 27.47 -1.86 3.42
C LYS A 237 26.23 -1.03 3.76
N ASN A 238 25.63 -1.32 4.92
CA ASN A 238 24.72 -0.38 5.54
C ASN A 238 25.54 0.73 6.20
N ASN A 239 25.30 1.98 5.81
CA ASN A 239 25.89 3.13 6.48
C ASN A 239 25.09 3.41 7.76
N THR A 240 25.15 2.48 8.71
CA THR A 240 24.66 2.71 10.07
C THR A 240 25.86 3.10 10.92
N ASP A 241 26.06 4.41 11.08
CA ASP A 241 26.63 5.01 12.29
C ASP A 241 25.48 5.66 13.08
#